data_AF-A0A800M8F4-F1
#
_entry.id   AF-A0A800M8F4-F1
#
_cell.length_a   1.000
_cell.length_b   1.000
_cell.length_c   1.000
_cell.angle_alpha   90.00
_cell.angle_beta   90.00
_cell.angle_gamma   90.00
#
_symmetry.space_group_name_H-M   'P 1'
#
loop_
_entity.id
_entity.type
_entity.pdbx_description
1 polymer ?
#
loop_
_entity_poly.entity_id
_entity_poly.type
_entity_poly.pdbx_seq_one_letter_code
_entity_poly.pdbx_strand_id
1 'polypeptide(L)'
;MHLDELHDLSSKQRVKSLFAGSGSTESTKNKHMLIVRKTLAALEVIKRIPVLQPIGLKIIAKLQEIDSKLPLPYLIEARFHMQALRILTLRIVMKEFSARPSLRPTFNKAIVAYHKALKRALLSNPKRTDIIVLSEFVQVSYYAYEQRKLLNLANHGVLKILEMGKKAVDVLAPSNRVYIKQQKDIVSALKKMKNLD
;
A
#
# COMPACT_ATOMS: atom_id res chain seq x y z
N MET A 1 22.92 4.80 -5.13
CA MET A 1 22.19 3.65 -4.55
C MET A 1 22.31 2.54 -5.57
N HIS A 2 23.23 1.60 -5.37
CA HIS A 2 23.50 0.53 -6.34
C HIS A 2 22.35 -0.46 -6.33
N LEU A 3 21.67 -0.62 -7.47
CA LEU A 3 20.59 -1.60 -7.65
C LEU A 3 21.09 -3.05 -7.48
N ASP A 4 22.41 -3.24 -7.56
CA ASP A 4 23.11 -4.51 -7.42
C ASP A 4 22.89 -5.15 -6.04
N GLU A 5 22.88 -4.35 -4.95
CA GLU A 5 22.64 -4.86 -3.60
C GLU A 5 21.22 -5.42 -3.41
N LEU A 6 20.23 -4.83 -4.08
CA LEU A 6 18.85 -5.34 -4.08
C LEU A 6 18.71 -6.59 -4.96
N HIS A 7 19.54 -6.72 -6.00
CA HIS A 7 19.56 -7.86 -6.89
C HIS A 7 20.15 -9.10 -6.21
N ASP A 8 21.26 -8.93 -5.48
CA ASP A 8 21.90 -10.01 -4.71
C ASP A 8 20.97 -10.59 -3.63
N LEU A 9 20.16 -9.74 -3.00
CA LEU A 9 19.19 -10.15 -1.97
C LEU A 9 17.93 -10.83 -2.53
N SER A 10 17.58 -10.54 -3.78
CA SER A 10 16.35 -11.02 -4.44
C SER A 10 16.55 -12.33 -5.20
N SER A 11 17.77 -12.62 -5.64
CA SER A 11 18.03 -13.81 -6.45
C SER A 11 17.68 -15.07 -5.67
N LYS A 12 16.85 -15.94 -6.26
CA LYS A 12 16.48 -17.27 -5.74
C LYS A 12 17.67 -18.25 -5.68
N GLN A 13 18.88 -17.74 -5.86
CA GLN A 13 20.12 -18.47 -5.87
C GLN A 13 20.87 -18.05 -4.61
N ARG A 14 20.74 -18.86 -3.55
CA ARG A 14 21.67 -18.86 -2.41
C ARG A 14 23.06 -19.22 -2.96
N VAL A 15 23.72 -18.29 -3.63
CA VAL A 15 25.11 -18.45 -4.03
C VAL A 15 25.93 -18.05 -2.81
N LYS A 16 26.44 -19.08 -2.15
CA LYS A 16 27.57 -18.99 -1.23
C LYS A 16 28.69 -18.20 -1.92
N SER A 17 29.41 -17.38 -1.15
CA SER A 17 30.39 -16.36 -1.60
C SER A 17 29.69 -15.09 -2.09
N LEU A 18 29.88 -13.95 -1.43
CA LEU A 18 30.96 -13.05 -1.81
C LEU A 18 31.70 -12.33 -0.65
N PHE A 19 31.58 -12.75 0.62
CA PHE A 19 32.49 -12.26 1.66
C PHE A 19 32.80 -13.36 2.68
N ALA A 20 33.91 -14.07 2.48
CA ALA A 20 34.58 -14.79 3.53
C ALA A 20 35.12 -13.75 4.53
N GLY A 21 34.44 -13.62 5.66
CA GLY A 21 34.77 -12.64 6.70
C GLY A 21 33.86 -12.83 7.91
N SER A 22 34.33 -13.65 8.84
CA SER A 22 33.87 -13.84 10.22
C SER A 22 32.93 -12.75 10.76
N GLY A 23 31.73 -13.15 11.19
CA GLY A 23 30.86 -12.30 11.98
C GLY A 23 29.46 -12.90 12.12
N SER A 24 29.11 -13.28 13.35
CA SER A 24 27.83 -13.76 13.87
C SER A 24 26.59 -13.55 12.96
N THR A 25 25.70 -14.55 12.92
CA THR A 25 24.38 -14.52 12.28
C THR A 25 23.48 -13.33 12.66
N GLU A 26 23.86 -12.57 13.68
CA GLU A 26 23.21 -11.36 14.15
C GLU A 26 23.68 -10.10 13.39
N SER A 27 24.96 -10.06 13.00
CA SER A 27 25.55 -9.00 12.16
C SER A 27 24.92 -8.95 10.78
N THR A 28 24.69 -10.11 10.16
CA THR A 28 24.01 -10.21 8.85
C THR A 28 22.55 -9.76 8.93
N LYS A 29 21.78 -10.18 9.96
CA LYS A 29 20.39 -9.71 10.18
C LYS A 29 20.31 -8.20 10.37
N ASN A 30 21.25 -7.61 11.11
CA ASN A 30 21.31 -6.15 11.31
C ASN A 30 21.63 -5.39 10.02
N LYS A 31 22.53 -5.92 9.17
CA LYS A 31 22.82 -5.37 7.85
C LYS A 31 21.60 -5.45 6.91
N HIS A 32 20.89 -6.58 6.87
CA HIS A 32 19.66 -6.72 6.07
C HIS A 32 18.58 -5.73 6.51
N MET A 33 18.35 -5.58 7.82
CA MET A 33 17.40 -4.61 8.36
C MET A 33 17.76 -3.17 7.98
N LEU A 34 19.06 -2.84 7.99
CA LEU A 34 19.55 -1.52 7.59
C LEU A 34 19.29 -1.23 6.11
N ILE A 35 19.57 -2.20 5.22
CA ILE A 35 19.32 -2.07 3.78
C ILE A 35 17.83 -1.87 3.50
N VAL A 36 16.96 -2.64 4.16
CA VAL A 36 15.51 -2.46 4.06
C VAL A 36 15.12 -1.05 4.50
N ARG A 37 15.56 -0.57 5.67
CA ARG A 37 15.24 0.79 6.16
C ARG A 37 15.71 1.90 5.22
N LYS A 38 16.93 1.80 4.67
CA LYS A 38 17.44 2.76 3.69
C LYS A 38 16.61 2.76 2.41
N THR A 39 16.23 1.57 1.95
CA THR A 39 15.39 1.40 0.76
C THR A 39 14.00 2.01 0.98
N LEU A 40 13.40 1.79 2.15
CA LEU A 40 12.14 2.40 2.55
C LEU A 40 12.22 3.94 2.55
N ALA A 41 13.30 4.51 3.10
CA ALA A 41 13.51 5.95 3.09
C ALA A 41 13.66 6.51 1.66
N ALA A 42 14.40 5.81 0.79
CA ALA A 42 14.52 6.19 -0.61
C ALA A 42 13.17 6.14 -1.36
N LEU A 43 12.37 5.10 -1.11
CA LEU A 43 11.03 4.94 -1.69
C LEU A 43 10.07 6.07 -1.28
N GLU A 44 10.21 6.62 -0.07
CA GLU A 44 9.41 7.74 0.42
C GLU A 44 9.67 9.04 -0.38
N VAL A 45 10.88 9.21 -0.91
CA VAL A 45 11.25 10.31 -1.82
C VAL A 45 10.83 9.99 -3.25
N ILE A 46 11.19 8.79 -3.74
CA ILE A 46 10.93 8.34 -5.12
C ILE A 46 9.44 8.44 -5.46
N LYS A 47 8.53 8.07 -4.54
CA LYS A 47 7.08 8.12 -4.81
C LYS A 47 6.59 9.52 -5.20
N ARG A 48 7.26 10.58 -4.72
CA ARG A 48 6.86 11.97 -4.96
C ARG A 48 7.31 12.47 -6.33
N ILE A 49 8.24 11.79 -6.98
CA ILE A 49 8.83 12.18 -8.26
C ILE A 49 8.21 11.30 -9.37
N PRO A 50 7.32 11.84 -10.23
CA PRO A 50 6.56 11.04 -11.19
C PRO A 50 7.44 10.19 -12.11
N VAL A 51 8.54 10.76 -12.60
CA VAL A 51 9.48 10.06 -13.51
C VAL A 51 10.20 8.88 -12.86
N LEU A 52 10.27 8.84 -11.52
CA LEU A 52 10.91 7.75 -10.77
C LEU A 52 9.90 6.69 -10.27
N GLN A 53 8.60 6.85 -10.52
CA GLN A 53 7.60 5.85 -10.14
C GLN A 53 7.90 4.44 -10.69
N PRO A 54 8.29 4.24 -11.97
CA PRO A 54 8.61 2.92 -12.50
C PRO A 54 9.78 2.24 -11.78
N ILE A 55 10.85 2.98 -11.47
CA ILE A 55 12.00 2.43 -10.74
C ILE A 55 11.61 2.10 -9.29
N GLY A 56 10.82 2.94 -8.64
CA GLY A 56 10.30 2.65 -7.30
C GLY A 56 9.47 1.37 -7.25
N LEU A 57 8.61 1.13 -8.24
CA LEU A 57 7.85 -0.13 -8.34
C LEU A 57 8.75 -1.35 -8.52
N LYS A 58 9.85 -1.25 -9.31
CA LYS A 58 10.84 -2.33 -9.44
C LYS A 58 11.52 -2.64 -8.11
N ILE A 59 11.92 -1.60 -7.36
CA ILE A 59 12.54 -1.76 -6.04
C ILE A 59 11.56 -2.41 -5.06
N ILE A 60 10.28 -2.00 -5.08
CA ILE A 60 9.24 -2.60 -4.23
C ILE A 60 9.03 -4.08 -4.57
N ALA A 61 9.00 -4.44 -5.85
CA ALA A 61 8.89 -5.85 -6.27
C ALA A 61 10.06 -6.69 -5.71
N LYS A 62 11.28 -6.15 -5.73
CA LYS A 62 12.44 -6.80 -5.11
C LYS A 62 12.30 -6.94 -3.59
N LEU A 63 11.78 -5.92 -2.90
CA LEU A 63 11.47 -6.02 -1.47
C LEU A 63 10.40 -7.08 -1.17
N GLN A 64 9.42 -7.26 -2.05
CA GLN A 64 8.39 -8.29 -1.91
C GLN A 64 8.97 -9.70 -2.11
N GLU A 65 9.99 -9.86 -2.94
CA GLU A 65 10.71 -11.13 -3.11
C GLU A 65 11.52 -11.47 -1.85
N ILE A 66 12.16 -10.46 -1.23
CA ILE A 66 12.94 -10.61 0.00
C ILE A 66 12.06 -10.96 1.19
N ASP A 67 10.93 -10.25 1.35
CA ASP A 67 10.00 -10.48 2.46
C ASP A 67 8.53 -10.44 2.03
N SER A 68 8.08 -11.56 1.48
CA SER A 68 6.72 -11.75 0.98
C SER A 68 5.66 -11.89 2.07
N LYS A 69 6.08 -12.11 3.33
CA LYS A 69 5.16 -12.30 4.47
C LYS A 69 4.79 -10.98 5.12
N LEU A 70 5.65 -9.97 5.03
CA LEU A 70 5.36 -8.66 5.62
C LEU A 70 4.28 -7.89 4.85
N PRO A 71 3.40 -7.16 5.54
CA PRO A 71 2.42 -6.29 4.90
C PRO A 71 3.05 -5.01 4.31
N LEU A 72 4.20 -4.59 4.84
CA LEU A 72 4.82 -3.29 4.55
C LEU A 72 5.20 -3.09 3.07
N PRO A 73 5.85 -4.04 2.36
CA PRO A 73 6.17 -3.85 0.94
C PRO A 73 4.92 -3.62 0.06
N TYR A 74 3.82 -4.31 0.37
CA TYR A 74 2.54 -4.14 -0.33
C TYR A 74 1.85 -2.82 0.02
N LEU A 75 1.97 -2.36 1.27
CA LEU A 75 1.48 -1.04 1.67
C LEU A 75 2.18 0.07 0.88
N ILE A 76 3.48 -0.07 0.63
CA ILE A 76 4.26 0.92 -0.13
C ILE A 76 3.89 0.90 -1.61
N GLU A 77 3.72 -0.29 -2.20
CA GLU A 77 3.15 -0.43 -3.56
C GLU A 77 1.82 0.33 -3.68
N ALA A 78 0.93 0.14 -2.69
CA ALA A 78 -0.36 0.83 -2.65
C ALA A 78 -0.21 2.35 -2.58
N ARG A 79 0.69 2.86 -1.72
CA ARG A 79 1.00 4.30 -1.60
C ARG A 79 1.60 4.87 -2.88
N PHE A 80 2.41 4.11 -3.61
CA PHE A 80 2.95 4.51 -4.92
C PHE A 80 1.82 4.72 -5.93
N HIS A 81 0.91 3.75 -6.04
CA HIS A 81 -0.25 3.86 -6.91
C HIS A 81 -1.20 4.98 -6.49
N MET A 82 -1.43 5.20 -5.19
CA MET A 82 -2.22 6.35 -4.72
C MET A 82 -1.56 7.69 -5.04
N GLN A 83 -0.23 7.78 -5.00
CA GLN A 83 0.48 8.99 -5.39
C GLN A 83 0.40 9.23 -6.91
N ALA A 84 0.51 8.17 -7.72
CA ALA A 84 0.26 8.24 -9.16
C ALA A 84 -1.18 8.69 -9.46
N LEU A 85 -2.17 8.17 -8.72
CA LEU A 85 -3.57 8.57 -8.85
C LEU A 85 -3.78 10.06 -8.54
N ARG A 86 -3.13 10.59 -7.50
CA ARG A 86 -3.16 12.02 -7.16
C ARG A 86 -2.62 12.87 -8.31
N ILE A 87 -1.49 12.49 -8.90
CA ILE A 87 -0.90 13.19 -10.05
C ILE A 87 -1.88 13.17 -11.23
N LEU A 88 -2.47 12.02 -11.56
CA LEU A 88 -3.46 11.92 -12.64
C LEU A 88 -4.71 12.79 -12.38
N THR A 89 -5.16 12.86 -11.12
CA THR A 89 -6.29 13.70 -10.73
C THR A 89 -5.96 15.19 -10.89
N LEU A 90 -4.74 15.61 -10.50
CA LEU A 90 -4.27 16.99 -10.70
C LEU A 90 -4.21 17.36 -12.18
N ARG A 91 -3.73 16.46 -13.04
CA ARG A 91 -3.72 16.68 -14.50
C ARG A 91 -5.12 16.94 -15.05
N ILE A 92 -6.13 16.21 -14.58
CA ILE A 92 -7.53 16.44 -14.96
C ILE A 92 -8.03 17.81 -14.49
N VAL A 93 -7.67 18.23 -13.27
CA VAL A 93 -7.99 19.57 -12.76
C VAL A 93 -7.33 20.65 -13.63
N MET A 94 -6.12 20.40 -14.14
CA MET A 94 -5.42 21.25 -15.10
C MET A 94 -5.97 21.15 -16.55
N LYS A 95 -7.13 20.51 -16.74
CA LYS A 95 -7.80 20.30 -18.03
C LYS A 95 -7.05 19.37 -19.01
N GLU A 96 -6.09 18.59 -18.53
CA GLU A 96 -5.48 17.50 -19.28
C GLU A 96 -6.32 16.21 -19.16
N PHE A 97 -7.41 16.13 -19.91
CA PHE A 97 -8.34 15.00 -19.84
C PHE A 97 -7.77 13.68 -20.39
N SER A 98 -6.62 13.71 -21.07
CA SER A 98 -5.89 12.51 -21.51
C SER A 98 -5.47 11.59 -20.35
N ALA A 99 -5.42 12.10 -19.11
CA ALA A 99 -5.13 11.32 -17.91
C ALA A 99 -6.33 10.50 -17.39
N ARG A 100 -7.56 10.80 -17.83
CA ARG A 100 -8.80 10.19 -17.32
C ARG A 100 -8.88 8.67 -17.51
N PRO A 101 -8.51 8.08 -18.66
CA PRO A 101 -8.53 6.62 -18.84
C PRO A 101 -7.61 5.87 -17.86
N SER A 102 -6.55 6.54 -17.38
CA SER A 102 -5.56 5.96 -16.46
C SER A 102 -5.98 5.99 -14.99
N LEU A 103 -7.02 6.74 -14.61
CA LEU A 103 -7.47 6.84 -13.21
C LEU A 103 -7.90 5.50 -12.64
N ARG A 104 -8.93 4.89 -13.25
CA ARG A 104 -9.51 3.61 -12.82
C ARG A 104 -8.47 2.48 -12.72
N PRO A 105 -7.65 2.20 -13.76
CA PRO A 105 -6.66 1.13 -13.65
C PRO A 105 -5.59 1.42 -12.58
N THR A 106 -5.20 2.68 -12.36
CA THR A 106 -4.25 3.05 -11.30
C THR A 106 -4.85 2.83 -9.92
N PHE A 107 -6.10 3.24 -9.71
CA PHE A 107 -6.82 2.98 -8.46
C PHE A 107 -6.99 1.47 -8.20
N ASN A 108 -7.34 0.68 -9.21
CA ASN A 108 -7.46 -0.77 -9.06
C ASN A 108 -6.14 -1.41 -8.63
N LYS A 109 -5.00 -0.97 -9.18
CA LYS A 109 -3.67 -1.43 -8.74
C LYS A 109 -3.41 -1.08 -7.28
N ALA A 110 -3.75 0.15 -6.86
CA ALA A 110 -3.64 0.57 -5.46
C ALA A 110 -4.48 -0.32 -4.54
N ILE A 111 -5.74 -0.56 -4.89
CA ILE A 111 -6.66 -1.39 -4.12
C ILE A 111 -6.15 -2.83 -4.03
N VAL A 112 -5.66 -3.42 -5.11
CA VAL A 112 -5.09 -4.77 -5.08
C VAL A 112 -3.89 -4.85 -4.12
N ALA A 113 -2.99 -3.87 -4.16
CA ALA A 113 -1.85 -3.80 -3.24
C ALA A 113 -2.29 -3.63 -1.78
N TYR A 114 -3.26 -2.76 -1.51
CA TYR A 114 -3.87 -2.61 -0.18
C TYR A 114 -4.50 -3.91 0.33
N HIS A 115 -5.20 -4.67 -0.52
CA HIS A 115 -5.73 -5.98 -0.14
C HIS A 115 -4.64 -6.99 0.18
N LYS A 116 -3.54 -7.00 -0.59
CA LYS A 116 -2.38 -7.86 -0.30
C LYS A 116 -1.76 -7.50 1.06
N ALA A 117 -1.66 -6.21 1.38
CA ALA A 117 -1.18 -5.75 2.69
C ALA A 117 -2.14 -6.16 3.81
N LEU A 118 -3.44 -5.95 3.62
CA LEU A 118 -4.47 -6.28 4.61
C LEU A 118 -4.50 -7.78 4.94
N LYS A 119 -4.36 -8.66 3.94
CA LYS A 119 -4.30 -10.12 4.15
C LYS A 119 -3.11 -10.58 5.00
N ARG A 120 -2.07 -9.74 5.13
CA ARG A 120 -0.85 -10.03 5.88
C ARG A 120 -0.82 -9.32 7.24
N ALA A 121 -1.77 -8.41 7.48
CA ALA A 121 -1.90 -7.72 8.74
C ALA A 121 -2.65 -8.59 9.76
N LEU A 122 -2.23 -8.52 11.02
CA LEU A 122 -2.91 -9.19 12.13
C LEU A 122 -4.14 -8.38 12.57
N LEU A 123 -5.29 -9.04 12.66
CA LEU A 123 -6.57 -8.40 13.06
C LEU A 123 -6.90 -8.56 14.56
N SER A 124 -6.42 -9.62 15.20
CA SER A 124 -6.74 -9.91 16.61
C SER A 124 -5.90 -9.11 17.60
N ASN A 125 -4.62 -8.90 17.30
CA ASN A 125 -3.71 -8.07 18.09
C ASN A 125 -2.77 -7.30 17.14
N PRO A 126 -3.25 -6.19 16.55
CA PRO A 126 -2.52 -5.49 15.51
C PRO A 126 -1.27 -4.81 16.09
N LYS A 127 -0.10 -5.12 15.52
CA LYS A 127 1.13 -4.37 15.81
C LYS A 127 1.06 -2.99 15.17
N ARG A 128 2.00 -2.11 15.50
CA ARG A 128 2.07 -0.75 14.94
C ARG A 128 1.95 -0.70 13.41
N THR A 129 2.61 -1.62 12.69
CA THR A 129 2.52 -1.69 11.23
C THR A 129 1.14 -2.14 10.74
N ASP A 130 0.51 -3.08 11.45
CA ASP A 130 -0.84 -3.55 11.14
C ASP A 130 -1.88 -2.44 11.34
N ILE A 131 -1.73 -1.66 12.42
CA ILE A 131 -2.58 -0.47 12.69
C ILE A 131 -2.52 0.51 11.51
N ILE A 132 -1.32 0.77 10.98
CA ILE A 132 -1.14 1.65 9.82
C ILE A 132 -1.85 1.08 8.59
N VAL A 133 -1.66 -0.22 8.30
CA VAL A 133 -2.31 -0.89 7.16
C VAL A 133 -3.83 -0.80 7.26
N LEU A 134 -4.39 -1.12 8.44
CA LEU A 134 -5.82 -1.05 8.69
C LEU A 134 -6.34 0.38 8.52
N SER A 135 -5.66 1.36 9.12
CA SER A 135 -6.05 2.78 9.05
C SER A 135 -6.03 3.30 7.62
N GLU A 136 -4.99 3.00 6.83
CA GLU A 136 -4.93 3.42 5.43
C GLU A 136 -5.95 2.68 4.56
N PHE A 137 -6.23 1.41 4.86
CA PHE A 137 -7.28 0.67 4.17
C PHE A 137 -8.66 1.29 4.41
N VAL A 138 -8.94 1.75 5.63
CA VAL A 138 -10.19 2.47 5.96
C VAL A 138 -10.31 3.75 5.14
N GLN A 139 -9.23 4.54 5.08
CA GLN A 139 -9.21 5.79 4.31
C GLN A 139 -9.42 5.55 2.82
N VAL A 140 -8.73 4.57 2.22
CA VAL A 140 -8.90 4.27 0.78
C VAL A 140 -10.29 3.70 0.49
N SER A 141 -10.89 2.98 1.44
CA SER A 141 -12.25 2.46 1.30
C SER A 141 -13.27 3.59 1.24
N TYR A 142 -13.15 4.58 2.13
CA TYR A 142 -14.01 5.77 2.09
C TYR A 142 -13.76 6.61 0.83
N TYR A 143 -12.50 6.75 0.41
CA TYR A 143 -12.15 7.42 -0.84
C TYR A 143 -12.80 6.75 -2.07
N ALA A 144 -12.81 5.41 -2.11
CA ALA A 144 -13.46 4.64 -3.18
C ALA A 144 -14.95 5.02 -3.33
N TYR A 145 -15.63 5.19 -2.20
CA TYR A 145 -17.04 5.57 -2.14
C TYR A 145 -17.28 7.00 -2.64
N GLU A 146 -16.50 7.96 -2.15
CA GLU A 146 -16.59 9.38 -2.54
C GLU A 146 -16.29 9.55 -4.04
N GLN A 147 -15.23 8.91 -4.53
CA GLN A 147 -14.73 9.10 -5.90
C GLN A 147 -15.30 8.07 -6.90
N ARG A 148 -16.30 7.27 -6.52
CA ARG A 148 -16.85 6.19 -7.37
C ARG A 148 -17.28 6.65 -8.76
N LYS A 149 -17.89 7.84 -8.86
CA LYS A 149 -18.36 8.41 -10.13
C LYS A 149 -17.19 8.83 -11.01
N LEU A 150 -16.19 9.50 -10.43
CA LEU A 150 -14.98 9.93 -11.14
C LEU A 150 -14.19 8.73 -11.67
N LEU A 151 -14.06 7.70 -10.84
CA LEU A 151 -13.31 6.48 -11.13
C LEU A 151 -14.12 5.46 -11.94
N ASN A 152 -15.39 5.72 -12.22
CA ASN A 152 -16.32 4.80 -12.89
C ASN A 152 -16.27 3.38 -12.27
N LEU A 153 -16.41 3.31 -10.93
CA LEU A 153 -16.40 2.06 -10.18
C LEU A 153 -17.80 1.47 -10.12
N ALA A 154 -17.90 0.14 -10.23
CA ALA A 154 -19.15 -0.56 -10.04
C ALA A 154 -19.58 -0.54 -8.57
N ASN A 155 -20.88 -0.34 -8.31
CA ASN A 155 -21.44 -0.24 -6.95
C ASN A 155 -21.09 -1.45 -6.08
N HIS A 156 -21.29 -2.66 -6.61
CA HIS A 156 -20.94 -3.91 -5.91
C HIS A 156 -19.46 -3.97 -5.50
N GLY A 157 -18.56 -3.42 -6.31
CA GLY A 157 -17.12 -3.40 -6.04
C GLY A 157 -16.79 -2.44 -4.89
N VAL A 158 -17.41 -1.25 -4.91
CA VAL A 158 -17.31 -0.25 -3.84
C VAL A 158 -17.88 -0.79 -2.53
N LEU A 159 -19.02 -1.49 -2.59
CA LEU A 159 -19.66 -2.10 -1.42
C LEU A 159 -18.75 -3.13 -0.75
N LYS A 160 -18.13 -4.04 -1.54
CA LYS A 160 -17.14 -4.99 -1.01
C LYS A 160 -15.95 -4.30 -0.35
N ILE A 161 -15.42 -3.24 -0.98
CA ILE A 161 -14.31 -2.45 -0.42
C ILE A 161 -14.71 -1.84 0.92
N LEU A 162 -15.89 -1.21 0.99
CA LEU A 162 -16.42 -0.62 2.22
C LEU A 162 -16.66 -1.65 3.33
N GLU A 163 -17.14 -2.86 3.01
CA GLU A 163 -17.32 -3.94 3.99
C GLU A 163 -16.00 -4.39 4.61
N MET A 164 -14.94 -4.46 3.80
CA MET A 164 -13.59 -4.73 4.31
C MET A 164 -13.04 -3.55 5.12
N GLY A 165 -13.30 -2.31 4.68
CA GLY A 165 -13.00 -1.10 5.44
C GLY A 165 -13.69 -1.08 6.80
N LYS A 166 -14.94 -1.53 6.87
CA LYS A 166 -15.70 -1.66 8.12
C LYS A 166 -15.01 -2.65 9.07
N LYS A 167 -14.65 -3.84 8.57
CA LYS A 167 -13.92 -4.84 9.37
C LYS A 167 -12.60 -4.27 9.91
N ALA A 168 -11.88 -3.49 9.10
CA ALA A 168 -10.62 -2.88 9.52
C ALA A 168 -10.82 -1.81 10.60
N VAL A 169 -11.80 -0.92 10.46
CA VAL A 169 -12.05 0.14 11.46
C VAL A 169 -12.67 -0.41 12.75
N ASP A 170 -13.46 -1.48 12.68
CA ASP A 170 -14.05 -2.15 13.84
C ASP A 170 -12.97 -2.76 14.76
N VAL A 171 -11.83 -3.16 14.19
CA VAL A 171 -10.64 -3.59 14.95
C VAL A 171 -9.93 -2.40 15.63
N LEU A 172 -9.91 -1.24 14.96
CA LEU A 172 -9.17 -0.06 15.42
C LEU A 172 -9.93 0.77 16.46
N ALA A 173 -11.24 0.93 16.30
CA ALA A 173 -12.07 1.83 17.09
C ALA A 173 -12.10 1.54 18.60
N PRO A 174 -12.14 0.26 19.07
CA PRO A 174 -12.08 -0.04 20.50
C PRO A 174 -10.76 0.39 21.15
N SER A 175 -9.67 0.31 20.39
CA SER A 175 -8.32 0.59 20.90
C SER A 175 -7.98 2.09 20.86
N ASN A 176 -8.60 2.86 19.97
CA ASN A 176 -8.32 4.28 19.82
C ASN A 176 -9.54 5.07 19.31
N ARG A 177 -9.98 6.04 20.13
CA ARG A 177 -11.15 6.90 19.86
C ARG A 177 -11.03 7.74 18.58
N VAL A 178 -9.82 7.99 18.09
CA VAL A 178 -9.58 8.72 16.83
C VAL A 178 -10.29 8.07 15.64
N TYR A 179 -10.51 6.75 15.69
CA TYR A 179 -11.16 5.99 14.60
C TYR A 179 -12.69 5.97 14.68
N ILE A 180 -13.32 6.47 15.75
CA ILE A 180 -14.78 6.44 15.91
C ILE A 180 -15.47 7.24 14.80
N LYS A 181 -14.91 8.39 14.42
CA LYS A 181 -15.45 9.19 13.31
C LYS A 181 -15.41 8.39 12.00
N GLN A 182 -14.27 7.80 11.68
CA GLN A 182 -14.10 6.99 10.46
C GLN A 182 -15.05 5.78 10.44
N GLN A 183 -15.30 5.17 11.61
CA GLN A 183 -16.27 4.08 11.74
C GLN A 183 -17.69 4.55 11.38
N LYS A 184 -18.13 5.70 11.90
CA LYS A 184 -19.43 6.28 11.56
C LYS A 184 -19.54 6.61 10.07
N ASP A 185 -18.49 7.18 9.49
CA ASP A 185 -18.44 7.56 8.08
C ASP A 185 -18.57 6.32 7.17
N ILE A 186 -17.84 5.24 7.46
CA ILE A 186 -17.93 3.96 6.73
C ILE A 186 -19.32 3.32 6.89
N VAL A 187 -19.90 3.30 8.09
CA VAL A 187 -21.24 2.73 8.33
C VAL A 187 -22.30 3.52 7.58
N SER A 188 -22.20 4.86 7.56
CA SER A 188 -23.10 5.73 6.79
C SER A 188 -22.99 5.47 5.28
N ALA A 189 -21.75 5.39 4.76
CA ALA A 189 -21.49 5.08 3.36
C ALA A 189 -22.07 3.71 2.96
N LEU A 190 -21.91 2.68 3.81
CA LEU A 190 -22.48 1.35 3.57
C LEU A 190 -24.00 1.37 3.48
N LYS A 191 -24.68 2.08 4.40
CA LYS A 191 -26.15 2.20 4.35
C LYS A 191 -26.60 2.87 3.06
N LYS A 192 -25.94 3.96 2.65
CA LYS A 192 -26.26 4.66 1.40
C LYS A 192 -26.03 3.79 0.18
N MET A 193 -24.93 3.02 0.14
CA MET A 193 -24.63 2.12 -0.97
C MET A 193 -25.61 0.96 -1.08
N LYS A 194 -26.06 0.39 0.04
CA LYS A 194 -27.05 -0.70 0.05
C LYS A 194 -28.44 -0.27 -0.44
N ASN A 195 -28.74 1.02 -0.39
CA ASN A 195 -29.99 1.58 -0.89
C ASN A 195 -29.92 1.99 -2.37
N LEU A 196 -28.76 1.82 -3.03
CA LEU A 196 -28.52 2.16 -4.44
C LEU A 196 -28.45 0.92 -5.35
N ASP A 197 -28.41 -0.28 -4.77
CA ASP A 197 -28.56 -1.56 -5.46
C ASP A 197 -30.04 -1.99 -5.40
#